data_AF-A0A537VD43-F1
#
_entry.id   AF-A0A537VD43-F1
#
_cell.length_a   1.000
_cell.length_b   1.000
_cell.length_c   1.000
_cell.angle_alpha   90.00
_cell.angle_beta   90.00
_cell.angle_gamma   90.00
#
_symmetry.space_group_name_H-M   'P 1'
#
loop_
_entity.id
_entity.type
_entity.pdbx_description
1 polymer ?
#
loop_
_entity_poly.entity_id
_entity_poly.type
_entity_poly.pdbx_seq_one_letter_code
_entity_poly.pdbx_strand_id
1 'polypeptide(L)'
;MIGRKDDPAFLYFPTNYRWSMGLLICLSAAPWTGVEIDEVNRVGRALENHVGDDAAWFEEWTRMGDKIAARGRDEERRGHRLTAASCFMRAARYYQTGERFIQPRSERSMAVYATSVKIFKDAAAIIRHPRI
;
A
#
# COMPACT_ATOMS: atom_id res chain seq x y z
N MET A 1 0.00 23.86 -13.75
CA MET A 1 -0.16 23.10 -12.48
C MET A 1 0.13 24.06 -11.35
N ILE A 2 -0.87 24.43 -10.55
CA ILE A 2 -0.69 25.34 -9.42
C ILE A 2 0.08 24.57 -8.33
N GLY A 3 1.37 24.85 -8.20
CA GLY A 3 2.13 24.44 -7.02
C GLY A 3 1.58 25.20 -5.83
N ARG A 4 0.79 24.53 -4.99
CA ARG A 4 0.12 25.16 -3.85
C ARG A 4 1.09 25.21 -2.68
N LYS A 5 2.07 26.11 -2.74
CA LYS A 5 3.05 26.34 -1.66
C LYS A 5 2.40 26.78 -0.35
N ASP A 6 1.20 27.38 -0.43
CA ASP A 6 0.45 27.92 0.71
C ASP A 6 -0.73 27.01 1.14
N ASP A 7 -0.87 25.82 0.56
CA ASP A 7 -1.89 24.86 0.99
C ASP A 7 -1.38 24.14 2.25
N PRO A 8 -2.08 24.25 3.40
CA PRO A 8 -1.65 23.59 4.64
C PRO A 8 -1.76 22.06 4.58
N ALA A 9 -2.27 21.49 3.48
CA ALA A 9 -2.34 20.06 3.29
C ALA A 9 -0.96 19.39 3.30
N PHE A 10 -0.90 18.18 3.87
CA PHE A 10 0.27 17.32 3.75
C PHE A 10 0.41 16.85 2.29
N LEU A 11 1.34 17.44 1.55
CA LEU A 11 1.63 17.11 0.15
C LEU A 11 2.96 16.36 0.03
N TYR A 12 2.90 15.02 -0.04
CA TYR A 12 4.10 14.20 -0.27
C TYR A 12 4.69 14.44 -1.67
N PHE A 13 3.83 14.68 -2.67
CA PHE A 13 4.19 15.07 -4.04
C PHE A 13 3.68 16.49 -4.30
N PRO A 14 4.52 17.54 -4.16
CA PRO A 14 4.08 18.94 -4.18
C PRO A 14 3.37 19.38 -5.47
N THR A 15 3.65 18.69 -6.59
CA THR A 15 3.08 18.99 -7.90
C THR A 15 1.86 18.12 -8.25
N ASN A 16 1.53 17.11 -7.43
CA ASN A 16 0.44 16.17 -7.71
C ASN A 16 -0.40 15.89 -6.47
N TYR A 17 -1.48 16.67 -6.34
CA TYR A 17 -2.43 16.55 -5.24
C TYR A 17 -3.10 15.16 -5.17
N ARG A 18 -3.50 14.60 -6.31
CA ARG A 18 -4.17 13.29 -6.37
C ARG A 18 -3.28 12.20 -5.77
N TRP A 19 -2.01 12.16 -6.14
CA TRP A 19 -1.03 11.22 -5.59
C TRP A 19 -0.76 11.46 -4.12
N SER A 20 -0.60 12.73 -3.72
CA SER A 20 -0.41 13.10 -2.32
C SER A 20 -1.57 12.62 -1.44
N MET A 21 -2.81 12.78 -1.89
CA MET A 21 -3.98 12.28 -1.17
C MET A 21 -4.07 10.76 -1.16
N GLY A 22 -3.72 10.09 -2.27
CA GLY A 22 -3.65 8.62 -2.32
C GLY A 22 -2.65 8.04 -1.32
N LEU A 23 -1.46 8.65 -1.24
CA LEU A 23 -0.42 8.27 -0.29
C LEU A 23 -0.83 8.58 1.15
N LEU A 24 -1.41 9.77 1.38
CA LEU A 24 -1.88 10.19 2.71
C LEU A 24 -2.94 9.23 3.26
N ILE A 25 -3.91 8.81 2.45
CA ILE A 25 -4.91 7.80 2.85
C ILE A 25 -4.25 6.48 3.27
N CYS A 26 -3.19 6.07 2.57
CA CYS A 26 -2.43 4.89 2.94
C CYS A 26 -1.69 5.11 4.27
N LEU A 27 -1.05 6.26 4.45
CA LEU A 27 -0.31 6.62 5.65
C LEU A 27 -1.21 6.74 6.89
N SER A 28 -2.42 7.27 6.75
CA SER A 28 -3.41 7.37 7.83
C SER A 28 -3.86 6.01 8.39
N ALA A 29 -3.55 4.90 7.70
CA ALA A 29 -3.82 3.56 8.20
C ALA A 29 -2.76 3.05 9.21
N ALA A 30 -1.66 3.81 9.44
CA ALA A 30 -0.57 3.39 10.33
C ALA A 30 -1.03 3.09 11.77
N PRO A 31 -1.91 3.89 12.41
CA PRO A 31 -2.39 3.59 13.76
C PRO A 31 -3.18 2.27 13.88
N TRP A 32 -3.72 1.77 12.76
CA TRP A 32 -4.63 0.63 12.72
C TRP A 32 -3.96 -0.65 12.23
N THR A 33 -2.64 -0.78 12.42
CA THR A 33 -1.82 -1.92 11.95
C THR A 33 -1.88 -2.18 10.45
N GLY A 34 -2.25 -1.17 9.65
CA GLY A 34 -2.49 -1.29 8.22
C GLY A 34 -1.29 -1.01 7.33
N VAL A 35 -0.23 -0.37 7.85
CA VAL A 35 1.00 0.02 7.12
C VAL A 35 2.17 0.27 8.07
N GLU A 36 3.40 0.27 7.55
CA GLU A 36 4.55 0.93 8.18
C GLU A 36 4.91 2.25 7.47
N ILE A 37 5.25 3.28 8.25
CA ILE A 37 5.58 4.62 7.73
C ILE A 37 6.80 4.58 6.81
N ASP A 38 7.87 3.86 7.19
CA ASP A 38 9.08 3.75 6.37
C ASP A 38 8.80 3.04 5.03
N GLU A 39 7.91 2.06 5.01
CA GLU A 39 7.54 1.36 3.77
C GLU A 39 6.78 2.28 2.81
N VAL A 40 5.83 3.06 3.33
CA VAL A 40 5.14 4.11 2.55
C VAL A 40 6.14 5.17 2.06
N ASN A 41 7.07 5.59 2.91
CA ASN A 41 8.10 6.57 2.54
C ASN A 41 9.01 6.03 1.42
N ARG A 42 9.41 4.75 1.46
CA ARG A 42 10.22 4.12 0.40
C ARG A 42 9.50 4.10 -0.95
N VAL A 43 8.21 3.78 -0.96
CA VAL A 43 7.39 3.87 -2.19
C VAL A 43 7.34 5.31 -2.68
N GLY A 44 7.07 6.26 -1.78
CA GLY A 44 7.06 7.68 -2.10
C GLY A 44 8.36 8.17 -2.74
N ARG A 45 9.51 7.80 -2.14
CA ARG A 45 10.86 8.11 -2.65
C ARG A 45 11.14 7.49 -4.02
N ALA A 46 10.74 6.24 -4.24
CA ALA A 46 10.91 5.57 -5.52
C ALA A 46 10.11 6.24 -6.66
N LEU A 47 9.02 6.93 -6.33
CA LEU A 47 8.13 7.58 -7.28
C LEU A 47 8.48 9.07 -7.55
N GLU A 48 9.49 9.65 -6.89
CA GLU A 48 9.79 11.09 -7.00
C GLU A 48 10.08 11.57 -8.42
N ASN A 49 10.70 10.71 -9.25
CA ASN A 49 11.02 11.02 -10.64
C ASN A 49 9.92 10.59 -11.63
N HIS A 50 8.80 10.04 -11.13
CA HIS A 50 7.72 9.46 -11.92
C HIS A 50 6.36 10.12 -11.61
N VAL A 51 6.36 11.30 -10.99
CA VAL A 51 5.14 11.95 -10.51
C VAL A 51 4.11 12.14 -11.63
N GLY A 52 2.96 11.49 -11.49
CA GLY A 52 1.86 11.51 -12.47
C GLY A 52 1.80 10.30 -13.40
N ASP A 53 2.79 9.41 -13.38
CA ASP A 53 2.77 8.13 -14.10
C ASP A 53 2.02 7.06 -13.28
N ASP A 54 0.72 6.92 -13.55
CA ASP A 54 -0.13 5.98 -12.80
C ASP A 54 0.27 4.51 -13.00
N ALA A 55 1.00 4.17 -14.07
CA ALA A 55 1.57 2.84 -14.22
C ALA A 55 2.74 2.66 -13.24
N ALA A 56 3.66 3.63 -13.15
CA ALA A 56 4.74 3.59 -12.16
C ALA A 56 4.20 3.51 -10.72
N TRP A 57 3.13 4.24 -10.41
CA TRP A 57 2.44 4.13 -9.13
C TRP A 57 2.00 2.69 -8.85
N PHE A 58 1.25 2.08 -9.77
CA PHE A 58 0.75 0.73 -9.60
C PHE A 58 1.89 -0.29 -9.45
N GLU A 59 2.92 -0.19 -10.28
CA GLU A 59 4.07 -1.11 -10.25
C GLU A 59 4.81 -1.01 -8.91
N GLU A 60 5.10 0.20 -8.43
CA GLU A 60 5.87 0.38 -7.20
C GLU A 60 5.10 -0.05 -5.95
N TRP A 61 3.80 0.25 -5.89
CA TRP A 61 2.94 -0.24 -4.80
C TRP A 61 2.76 -1.76 -4.85
N THR A 62 2.63 -2.35 -6.04
CA THR A 62 2.58 -3.81 -6.21
C THR A 62 3.89 -4.45 -5.75
N ARG A 63 5.04 -3.88 -6.14
CA ARG A 63 6.37 -4.33 -5.72
C ARG A 63 6.54 -4.30 -4.20
N MET A 64 6.05 -3.25 -3.53
CA MET A 64 6.05 -3.18 -2.07
C MET A 64 5.13 -4.24 -1.45
N GLY A 65 3.92 -4.41 -1.99
CA GLY A 65 3.00 -5.48 -1.59
C GLY A 65 3.64 -6.86 -1.70
N ASP A 66 4.29 -7.16 -2.82
CA ASP A 66 4.98 -8.43 -3.07
C ASP A 66 6.10 -8.68 -2.08
N LYS A 67 6.92 -7.65 -1.81
CA LYS A 67 8.01 -7.70 -0.82
C LYS A 67 7.49 -8.07 0.56
N ILE A 68 6.39 -7.44 0.99
CA ILE A 68 5.83 -7.68 2.31
C ILE A 68 5.08 -9.02 2.37
N ALA A 69 4.39 -9.41 1.30
CA ALA A 69 3.77 -10.73 1.22
C ALA A 69 4.82 -11.85 1.25
N ALA A 70 5.98 -11.66 0.61
CA ALA A 70 7.10 -12.61 0.69
C ALA A 70 7.60 -12.73 2.13
N ARG A 71 7.83 -11.61 2.83
CA ARG A 71 8.18 -11.61 4.25
C ARG A 71 7.12 -12.34 5.10
N GLY A 72 5.84 -12.12 4.85
CA GLY A 72 4.76 -12.82 5.53
C GLY A 72 4.80 -14.33 5.34
N ARG A 73 5.02 -14.79 4.10
CA ARG A 73 5.20 -16.21 3.79
C ARG A 73 6.44 -16.81 4.47
N ASP A 74 7.52 -16.06 4.61
CA ASP A 74 8.74 -16.51 5.29
C ASP A 74 8.48 -16.72 6.78
N GLU A 75 7.79 -15.79 7.42
CA GLU A 75 7.39 -15.89 8.82
C GLU A 75 6.37 -17.01 9.06
N GLU A 76 5.45 -17.24 8.12
CA GLU A 76 4.52 -18.37 8.15
C GLU A 76 5.26 -19.72 8.12
N ARG A 77 6.25 -19.88 7.24
CA ARG A 77 7.09 -21.09 7.18
C ARG A 77 7.88 -21.34 8.48
N ARG A 78 8.18 -20.27 9.23
CA ARG A 78 8.82 -20.32 10.55
C ARG A 78 7.84 -20.56 11.70
N GLY A 79 6.53 -20.63 11.42
CA GLY A 79 5.48 -20.81 12.43
C GLY A 79 5.02 -19.52 13.13
N HIS A 80 5.51 -18.34 12.71
CA HIS A 80 5.17 -17.05 13.31
C HIS A 80 3.85 -16.49 12.75
N ARG A 81 2.74 -17.16 13.03
CA ARG A 81 1.42 -16.89 12.42
C ARG A 81 0.93 -15.44 12.57
N LEU A 82 1.11 -14.81 13.74
CA LEU A 82 0.69 -13.42 13.96
C LEU A 82 1.53 -12.42 13.16
N THR A 83 2.84 -12.65 13.08
CA THR A 83 3.75 -11.83 12.26
C THR A 83 3.42 -11.96 10.77
N ALA A 84 3.13 -13.18 10.31
CA ALA A 84 2.69 -13.44 8.94
C ALA A 84 1.38 -12.68 8.64
N ALA A 85 0.38 -12.78 9.52
CA ALA A 85 -0.88 -12.07 9.36
C ALA A 85 -0.70 -10.54 9.32
N SER A 86 0.13 -9.97 10.20
CA SER A 86 0.47 -8.54 10.16
C SER A 86 1.12 -8.13 8.83
N CYS A 87 2.03 -8.93 8.28
CA CYS A 87 2.59 -8.69 6.96
C CYS A 87 1.51 -8.73 5.87
N PHE A 88 0.64 -9.73 5.88
CA PHE A 88 -0.42 -9.85 4.88
C PHE A 88 -1.45 -8.70 4.94
N MET A 89 -1.76 -8.17 6.12
CA MET A 89 -2.60 -6.96 6.25
C MET A 89 -1.96 -5.75 5.57
N ARG A 90 -0.66 -5.54 5.79
CA ARG A 90 0.10 -4.45 5.15
C ARG A 90 0.19 -4.65 3.63
N ALA A 91 0.52 -5.86 3.19
CA ALA A 91 0.59 -6.18 1.76
C ALA A 91 -0.77 -5.95 1.05
N ALA A 92 -1.88 -6.33 1.67
CA ALA A 92 -3.22 -6.06 1.14
C ALA A 92 -3.48 -4.57 0.96
N ARG A 93 -3.10 -3.75 1.95
CA ARG A 93 -3.19 -2.29 1.86
C ARG A 93 -2.37 -1.75 0.69
N TYR A 94 -1.15 -2.24 0.49
CA TYR A 94 -0.28 -1.77 -0.59
C TYR A 94 -0.83 -2.09 -1.98
N TYR A 95 -1.36 -3.30 -2.19
CA TYR A 95 -2.07 -3.61 -3.44
C TYR A 95 -3.27 -2.70 -3.67
N GLN A 96 -4.10 -2.47 -2.64
CA GLN A 96 -5.28 -1.58 -2.73
C GLN A 96 -4.90 -0.12 -3.02
N THR A 97 -3.77 0.34 -2.48
CA THR A 97 -3.25 1.68 -2.78
C THR A 97 -2.74 1.76 -4.21
N GLY A 98 -2.06 0.71 -4.69
CA GLY A 98 -1.52 0.64 -6.06
C GLY A 98 -2.59 0.66 -7.15
N GLU A 99 -3.68 -0.09 -6.98
CA GLU A 99 -4.76 -0.16 -7.98
C GLU A 99 -5.58 1.13 -8.09
N ARG A 100 -5.45 2.06 -7.13
CA ARG A 100 -6.34 3.22 -6.96
C ARG A 100 -6.46 4.10 -8.21
N PHE A 101 -5.39 4.19 -9.00
CA PHE A 101 -5.28 5.14 -10.10
C PHE A 101 -5.24 4.52 -11.49
N ILE A 102 -5.15 3.19 -11.60
CA ILE A 102 -5.28 2.52 -12.91
C ILE A 102 -6.75 2.42 -13.29
N GLN A 103 -7.13 3.18 -14.32
CA GLN A 103 -8.44 3.12 -14.96
C GLN A 103 -8.27 3.25 -16.49
N PRO A 104 -8.89 2.37 -17.30
CA PRO A 104 -9.66 1.19 -16.89
C PRO A 104 -8.77 0.11 -16.27
N ARG A 105 -9.38 -0.80 -15.48
CA ARG A 105 -8.66 -1.91 -14.87
C ARG A 105 -8.17 -2.90 -15.93
N SER A 106 -6.90 -3.27 -15.86
CA SER A 106 -6.30 -4.35 -16.65
C SER A 106 -6.48 -5.71 -15.95
N GLU A 107 -6.32 -6.81 -16.70
CA GLU A 107 -6.29 -8.17 -16.13
C GLU A 107 -5.28 -8.28 -14.99
N ARG A 108 -4.11 -7.66 -15.15
CA ARG A 108 -3.08 -7.62 -14.11
C ARG A 108 -3.54 -6.89 -12.85
N SER A 109 -4.15 -5.70 -12.98
CA SER A 109 -4.68 -4.98 -11.82
C SER A 109 -5.79 -5.76 -11.11
N MET A 110 -6.62 -6.50 -11.86
CA MET A 110 -7.65 -7.35 -11.31
C MET A 110 -7.06 -8.57 -10.57
N ALA A 111 -6.00 -9.17 -11.09
CA ALA A 111 -5.28 -10.27 -10.43
C ALA A 111 -4.61 -9.82 -9.14
N VAL A 112 -3.98 -8.63 -9.14
CA VAL A 112 -3.41 -8.01 -7.93
C VAL A 112 -4.51 -7.71 -6.91
N TYR A 113 -5.65 -7.17 -7.35
CA TYR A 113 -6.81 -6.95 -6.48
C TYR A 113 -7.32 -8.26 -5.86
N ALA A 114 -7.51 -9.31 -6.67
CA ALA A 114 -7.95 -10.62 -6.19
C ALA A 114 -6.98 -11.20 -5.15
N THR A 115 -5.67 -11.06 -5.39
CA THR A 115 -4.62 -11.43 -4.44
C THR A 115 -4.76 -10.67 -3.13
N SER A 116 -4.97 -9.34 -3.20
CA SER A 116 -5.15 -8.48 -2.02
C SER A 116 -6.33 -8.94 -1.15
N VAL A 117 -7.46 -9.28 -1.78
CA VAL A 117 -8.68 -9.74 -1.09
C VAL A 117 -8.42 -11.09 -0.43
N LYS A 118 -7.72 -12.01 -1.11
CA LYS A 118 -7.40 -13.32 -0.55
C LYS A 118 -6.52 -13.18 0.69
N ILE A 119 -5.38 -12.50 0.59
CA ILE A 119 -4.43 -12.39 1.71
C ILE A 119 -5.02 -11.61 2.89
N PHE A 120 -5.90 -10.63 2.62
CA PHE A 120 -6.64 -9.93 3.66
C PHE A 120 -7.56 -10.87 4.44
N LYS A 121 -8.34 -11.70 3.73
CA LYS A 121 -9.23 -12.69 4.37
C LYS A 121 -8.45 -13.69 5.21
N ASP A 122 -7.34 -14.21 4.68
CA ASP A 122 -6.48 -15.17 5.37
C ASP A 122 -5.87 -14.56 6.64
N ALA A 123 -5.41 -13.31 6.57
CA ALA A 123 -4.85 -12.59 7.71
C ALA A 123 -5.91 -12.23 8.78
N ALA A 124 -7.08 -11.76 8.35
CA ALA A 124 -8.19 -11.40 9.23
C ALA A 124 -8.72 -12.62 10.02
N ALA A 125 -8.65 -13.83 9.45
CA ALA A 125 -9.01 -15.06 10.16
C ALA A 125 -8.04 -15.38 11.32
N ILE A 126 -6.80 -14.87 11.27
CA ILE A 126 -5.78 -15.07 12.30
C ILE A 126 -5.86 -13.97 13.37
N ILE A 127 -6.07 -12.71 12.96
CA ILE A 127 -6.13 -11.56 13.85
C ILE A 127 -7.53 -11.50 14.49
N ARG A 128 -7.67 -12.07 15.70
CA ARG A 128 -8.92 -11.99 16.47
C ARG A 128 -9.06 -10.60 17.10
N HIS A 129 -9.92 -9.77 16.50
CA HIS A 129 -10.33 -8.42 16.91
C HIS A 129 -9.16 -7.44 17.17
N PRO A 130 -9.12 -6.26 16.51
CA PRO A 130 -8.26 -5.20 16.98
C PRO A 130 -8.66 -4.87 18.42
N ARG A 131 -7.72 -4.94 19.36
CA ARG A 131 -7.87 -4.24 20.64
C ARG A 131 -7.72 -2.77 20.32
N ILE A 132 -8.85 -2.13 19.99
CA ILE A 132 -8.97 -0.68 19.88
C ILE A 132 -8.87 -0.10 21.29
#